data_AF-D8K9A1-F1
#
_entry.id   AF-D8K9A1-F1
#
_cell.length_a   1.000
_cell.length_b   1.000
_cell.length_c   1.000
_cell.angle_alpha   90.00
_cell.angle_beta   90.00
_cell.angle_gamma   90.00
#
_symmetry.space_group_name_H-M   'P 1'
#
loop_
_entity.id
_entity.type
_entity.pdbx_description
1 polymer ?
#
loop_
_entity_poly.entity_id
_entity_poly.type
_entity_poly.pdbx_seq_one_letter_code
_entity_poly.pdbx_strand_id
1 'polypeptide(L)' 'MEGIERRVTLVCLFCNSPLQGPEDAEYASGDVIECNECGESNDYDSVVEVAKEKGVEEVSEEIQRQLKKELGNLFKTN' A
#
# COMPACT_ATOMS: atom_id res chain seq x y z
N MET A 1 17.11 7.89 12.81
CA MET A 1 16.47 7.39 11.57
C MET A 1 15.12 8.06 11.49
N GLU A 2 14.91 8.93 10.50
CA GLU A 2 13.56 9.40 10.18
C GLU A 2 12.80 8.19 9.62
N GLY A 3 11.64 7.88 10.20
CA GLY A 3 10.78 6.83 9.68
C GLY A 3 10.17 7.27 8.35
N ILE A 4 10.17 6.38 7.35
CA ILE A 4 9.46 6.64 6.09
C ILE A 4 7.97 6.42 6.36
N GLU A 5 7.21 7.51 6.47
CA GLU A 5 5.75 7.46 6.58
C GLU A 5 5.14 7.44 5.17
N ARG A 6 4.37 6.39 4.85
CA ARG A 6 3.63 6.27 3.59
C ARG A 6 2.15 6.02 3.82
N ARG A 7 1.34 6.69 3.01
CA ARG A 7 -0.08 6.40 2.87
C ARG A 7 -0.25 5.36 1.77
N VAL A 8 -0.94 4.27 2.09
CA VAL A 8 -1.30 3.22 1.13
C VAL A 8 -2.78 3.35 0.81
N THR A 9 -3.13 3.32 -0.46
CA THR A 9 -4.53 3.30 -0.90
C THR A 9 -5.06 1.88 -0.80
N LEU A 10 -6.18 1.71 -0.10
CA LEU A 10 -6.87 0.41 -0.05
C LEU A 10 -7.58 0.14 -1.38
N VAL A 11 -7.48 -1.10 -1.85
CA VAL A 11 -8.05 -1.53 -3.13
C VAL A 11 -8.94 -2.76 -2.94
N CYS A 12 -9.94 -2.89 -3.80
CA CYS A 12 -10.84 -4.03 -3.83
C CYS A 12 -10.06 -5.31 -4.18
N LEU A 13 -10.24 -6.37 -3.40
CA LEU A 13 -9.57 -7.66 -3.59
C LEU A 13 -10.04 -8.41 -4.85
N PHE A 14 -11.18 -8.01 -5.41
CA PHE A 14 -11.81 -8.67 -6.56
C PHE A 14 -11.51 -7.98 -7.89
N CYS A 15 -11.62 -6.65 -7.94
CA CYS A 15 -11.47 -5.88 -9.17
C CYS A 15 -10.27 -4.92 -9.16
N ASN A 16 -9.53 -4.81 -8.05
CA ASN A 16 -8.40 -3.89 -7.84
C ASN A 16 -8.73 -2.40 -7.94
N SER A 17 -10.00 -2.01 -8.06
CA SER A 17 -10.41 -0.61 -7.99
C SER A 17 -10.20 -0.04 -6.58
N PRO A 18 -9.84 1.25 -6.44
CA PRO A 18 -9.73 1.89 -5.12
C PRO A 18 -11.02 1.78 -4.33
N LEU A 19 -10.93 1.36 -3.07
CA LEU A 19 -12.06 1.39 -2.16
C LEU A 19 -12.31 2.83 -1.71
N GLN A 20 -13.56 3.26 -1.78
CA GLN A 20 -13.98 4.59 -1.37
C GLN A 20 -15.04 4.42 -0.28
N GLY A 21 -14.79 5.07 0.86
CA GLY A 21 -15.76 5.21 1.94
C GLY A 21 -16.14 6.67 2.15
N PRO A 22 -17.17 6.94 2.98
CA PRO A 22 -17.41 8.28 3.50
C PRO A 22 -16.14 8.87 4.12
N GLU A 23 -15.93 10.19 4.01
CA GLU A 23 -14.75 10.88 4.58
C GLU A 23 -14.62 10.67 6.10
N ASP A 24 -15.75 10.43 6.77
CA ASP A 24 -15.84 10.28 8.23
C ASP A 24 -15.97 8.81 8.67
N ALA A 25 -15.77 7.85 7.74
CA ALA A 25 -15.92 6.43 8.05
C ALA A 25 -14.69 5.91 8.80
N GLU A 26 -14.91 5.47 10.04
CA GLU A 26 -13.95 4.66 10.79
C GLU A 26 -14.28 3.18 10.58
N TYR A 27 -13.29 2.42 10.09
CA TYR A 27 -13.41 0.98 9.91
C TYR A 27 -12.57 0.25 10.97
N ALA A 28 -13.11 -0.85 11.47
CA ALA A 28 -12.49 -1.72 12.46
C ALA A 28 -12.40 -3.16 11.96
N SER A 29 -11.60 -3.96 12.66
CA SER A 29 -11.51 -5.40 12.41
C SER A 29 -12.89 -6.05 12.50
N GLY A 30 -13.20 -6.91 11.51
CA GLY A 30 -14.51 -7.51 11.31
C GLY A 30 -15.50 -6.70 10.45
N ASP A 31 -15.17 -5.47 10.05
CA ASP A 31 -16.01 -4.70 9.12
C ASP A 31 -15.86 -5.17 7.67
N VAL A 32 -16.88 -4.84 6.87
CA VAL A 32 -16.93 -5.12 5.44
C VAL A 32 -17.11 -3.83 4.66
N ILE A 33 -16.26 -3.63 3.64
CA ILE A 33 -16.28 -2.49 2.73
C ILE A 33 -16.82 -2.94 1.38
N GLU A 34 -17.96 -2.40 0.97
CA GLU A 34 -18.51 -2.64 -0.36
C GLU A 34 -17.73 -1.85 -1.41
N CYS A 35 -17.39 -2.50 -2.52
CA CYS A 35 -16.73 -1.83 -3.63
C CYS A 35 -17.77 -1.13 -4.53
N ASN A 36 -17.67 0.19 -4.66
CA ASN A 36 -18.54 0.98 -5.54
C ASN A 36 -18.48 0.59 -7.02
N GLU A 37 -17.39 -0.07 -7.46
CA GLU A 37 -17.18 -0.42 -8.88
C GLU A 37 -17.73 -1.80 -9.25
N CYS A 38 -17.58 -2.82 -8.38
CA CYS A 38 -18.02 -4.18 -8.69
C CYS A 38 -19.10 -4.73 -7.76
N GLY A 39 -19.47 -3.99 -6.71
CA GLY A 39 -20.46 -4.40 -5.70
C GLY A 39 -20.01 -5.52 -4.76
N GLU A 40 -18.74 -5.94 -4.85
CA GLU A 40 -18.23 -7.01 -3.99
C GLU A 40 -17.91 -6.50 -2.59
N SER A 41 -18.13 -7.38 -1.62
CA SER A 41 -17.89 -7.15 -0.20
C SER A 41 -16.45 -7.50 0.17
N ASN A 42 -15.68 -6.52 0.61
CA ASN A 42 -14.28 -6.69 0.99
C ASN A 42 -14.14 -6.69 2.51
N ASP A 43 -13.64 -7.79 3.07
CA ASP A 43 -13.29 -7.88 4.47
C ASP A 43 -12.15 -6.89 4.80
N TYR A 44 -12.37 -6.02 5.79
CA TYR A 44 -11.42 -4.96 6.14
C TYR A 44 -10.06 -5.51 6.55
N ASP A 45 -10.04 -6.57 7.36
CA ASP A 45 -8.79 -7.16 7.85
C ASP A 45 -7.95 -7.72 6.70
N SER A 46 -8.61 -8.40 5.76
CA SER A 46 -7.99 -8.93 4.54
C SER A 46 -7.44 -7.82 3.64
N VAL A 47 -8.19 -6.73 3.46
CA VAL A 47 -7.74 -5.56 2.68
C VAL A 47 -6.51 -4.90 3.32
N VAL A 48 -6.52 -4.74 4.64
CA VAL A 48 -5.41 -4.15 5.39
C VAL A 48 -4.17 -5.04 5.32
N GLU A 49 -4.32 -6.36 5.42
CA GLU A 49 -3.20 -7.30 5.30
C GLU A 49 -2.53 -7.20 3.93
N VAL A 50 -3.32 -7.26 2.85
CA VAL A 50 -2.79 -7.12 1.48
C VAL A 50 -2.14 -5.74 1.26
N ALA A 51 -2.73 -4.68 1.80
CA ALA A 51 -2.15 -3.34 1.71
C ALA A 51 -0.82 -3.22 2.46
N LYS A 52 -0.66 -3.88 3.61
CA LYS A 52 0.60 -3.93 4.35
C LYS A 52 1.68 -4.66 3.56
N GLU A 53 1.36 -5.81 2.98
CA GLU A 53 2.31 -6.58 2.17
C GLU A 53 2.81 -5.76 0.97
N LYS A 54 1.89 -5.14 0.23
CA LYS A 54 2.23 -4.26 -0.91
C LYS A 54 3.06 -3.05 -0.46
N GLY A 55 2.71 -2.43 0.66
CA GLY A 55 3.46 -1.30 1.21
C GLY A 55 4.90 -1.67 1.58
N VAL A 56 5.11 -2.86 2.15
CA VAL A 56 6.46 -3.38 2.47
C VAL A 56 7.27 -3.66 1.21
N GLU A 57 6.64 -4.24 0.18
CA GLU A 57 7.28 -4.48 -1.12
C GLU A 57 7.74 -3.17 -1.77
N GLU A 58 6.86 -2.17 -1.87
CA GLU A 58 7.18 -0.87 -2.47
C GLU A 58 8.32 -0.13 -1.74
N VAL A 59 8.31 -0.13 -0.41
CA VAL A 59 9.40 0.48 0.39
C VAL A 59 10.71 -0.26 0.17
N SER A 60 10.68 -1.60 0.12
CA SER A 60 11.86 -2.42 -0.11
C SER A 60 12.48 -2.17 -1.49
N GLU A 61 11.66 -2.11 -2.53
CA GLU A 61 12.10 -1.78 -3.89
C GLU A 61 12.73 -0.39 -3.98
N GLU A 62 12.17 0.60 -3.30
CA GLU A 62 12.71 1.95 -3.30
C GLU A 62 14.07 2.01 -2.61
N ILE A 63 14.22 1.40 -1.43
CA ILE A 63 15.50 1.32 -0.73
C ILE A 63 16.54 0.64 -1.62
N GLN A 64 16.20 -0.47 -2.26
CA GLN A 64 17.09 -1.14 -3.21
C GLN A 64 17.47 -0.24 -4.39
N ARG A 65 16.51 0.53 -4.94
CA ARG A 65 16.76 1.48 -6.02
C ARG A 65 17.66 2.64 -5.58
N GLN A 66 17.47 3.17 -4.38
CA GLN A 66 18.30 4.24 -3.80
C GLN A 66 19.73 3.75 -3.57
N LEU A 67 19.90 2.59 -2.91
CA LEU A 67 21.20 1.96 -2.69
C LEU A 67 21.94 1.69 -4.01
N LYS A 68 21.23 1.17 -5.03
CA LYS A 68 21.84 0.90 -6.35
C LYS A 68 22.30 2.19 -7.04
N LYS A 69 21.54 3.29 -6.92
CA LYS A 69 21.94 4.60 -7.44
C LYS A 69 23.16 5.15 -6.72
N GLU A 70 23.16 5.12 -5.39
CA GLU A 70 24.28 5.62 -4.58
C GLU A 70 25.56 4.84 -4.84
N LEU A 71 25.50 3.50 -4.83
CA LEU A 71 26.62 2.64 -5.19
C LEU A 71 27.09 2.91 -6.63
N GLY A 72 26.17 2.97 -7.59
CA GLY A 72 26.51 3.25 -8.98
C GLY A 72 27.17 4.61 -9.20
N ASN A 73 26.84 5.62 -8.40
CA ASN A 73 27.47 6.94 -8.44
C ASN A 73 28.87 6.91 -7.79
N LEU A 74 29.02 6.17 -6.69
CA LEU A 74 30.33 5.92 -6.05
C LEU A 74 31.33 5.28 -7.02
N PHE A 75 30.91 4.30 -7.81
CA PHE A 75 31.79 3.65 -8.80
C PHE A 75 32.05 4.47 -10.07
N LYS A 76 31.26 5.52 -10.35
CA LYS A 76 31.48 6.43 -11.50
C LYS A 76 32.38 7.62 -11.16
N THR A 77 32.66 7.85 -9.89
CA THR A 77 33.47 8.98 -9.40
C THR A 77 34.94 8.55 -9.17
N ASN A 78 35.32 7.36 -9.63
CA ASN A 78 36.67 6.79 -9.63
C ASN A 78 37.08 6.51 -11.08
#